data_AF-A0A7J6PSS6-F1
#
_entry.id   AF-A0A7J6PSS6-F1
#
_cell.length_a   1.000
_cell.length_b   1.000
_cell.length_c   1.000
_cell.angle_alpha   90.00
_cell.angle_beta   90.00
_cell.angle_gamma   90.00
#
_symmetry.space_group_name_H-M   'P 1'
#
loop_
_entity.id
_entity.type
_entity.pdbx_description
1 polymer ?
#
loop_
_entity_poly.entity_id
_entity_poly.type
_entity_poly.pdbx_seq_one_letter_code
_entity_poly.pdbx_strand_id
1 'polypeptide(L)'
;MCYLEWFCRNILEMQRVARERSGDKTVTLPLAIMCSGDTYQGTIDLLKEHNNFGMAEGQITLMLQDKVPGFINSSGKIGVKKDDRWVAEMKPHGHGDVHTLLLKTGLAQKWVEEGRTNLVFFQDTNALAMRAMCALLGVSRTKGFDMNSLCV
;
A
#
# COMPACT_ATOMS: atom_id res chain seq x y z
N MET A 1 -13.75 -12.78 -8.26
CA MET A 1 -13.20 -11.41 -8.22
C MET A 1 -12.99 -11.01 -6.77
N CYS A 2 -11.73 -10.85 -6.36
CA CYS A 2 -11.36 -10.36 -5.01
C CYS A 2 -11.04 -8.85 -5.03
N TYR A 3 -10.84 -8.24 -3.86
CA TYR A 3 -10.52 -6.81 -3.78
C TYR A 3 -9.17 -6.47 -4.40
N LEU A 4 -8.15 -7.33 -4.22
CA LEU A 4 -6.85 -7.12 -4.85
C LEU A 4 -6.94 -7.12 -6.39
N GLU A 5 -7.69 -8.06 -6.96
CA GLU A 5 -7.98 -8.08 -8.40
C GLU A 5 -8.68 -6.80 -8.85
N TRP A 6 -9.66 -6.31 -8.08
CA TRP A 6 -10.36 -5.07 -8.37
C TRP A 6 -9.40 -3.87 -8.40
N PHE A 7 -8.49 -3.76 -7.43
CA PHE A 7 -7.50 -2.69 -7.39
C PHE A 7 -6.53 -2.77 -8.56
N CYS A 8 -5.95 -3.94 -8.84
CA CYS A 8 -5.04 -4.14 -9.96
C CYS A 8 -5.68 -3.76 -11.30
N ARG A 9 -6.91 -4.21 -11.56
CA ARG A 9 -7.64 -3.89 -12.80
C ARG A 9 -7.88 -2.39 -12.96
N ASN A 10 -8.29 -1.70 -11.89
CA ASN A 10 -8.50 -0.25 -11.94
C ASN A 10 -7.18 0.51 -12.18
N ILE A 11 -6.08 0.09 -11.54
CA ILE A 11 -4.75 0.70 -11.76
C ILE A 11 -4.29 0.48 -13.21
N LEU A 12 -4.47 -0.72 -13.76
CA LEU A 12 -4.13 -1.02 -15.15
C LEU A 12 -4.96 -0.21 -16.14
N GLU A 13 -6.25 0.01 -15.86
CA GLU A 13 -7.09 0.85 -16.72
C GLU A 13 -6.68 2.33 -16.64
N MET A 14 -6.39 2.85 -15.44
CA MET A 14 -5.82 4.20 -15.28
C MET A 14 -4.50 4.34 -16.04
N GLN A 15 -3.64 3.32 -15.98
CA GLN A 15 -2.39 3.27 -16.74
C GLN A 15 -2.63 3.27 -18.25
N ARG A 16 -3.59 2.47 -18.75
CA ARG A 16 -3.95 2.43 -20.17
C ARG A 16 -4.40 3.80 -20.66
N VAL A 17 -5.29 4.46 -19.92
CA VAL A 17 -5.77 5.81 -20.23
C VAL A 17 -4.64 6.84 -20.17
N ALA A 18 -3.74 6.75 -19.18
CA ALA A 18 -2.59 7.64 -19.08
C ALA A 18 -1.64 7.51 -20.29
N ARG A 19 -1.35 6.28 -20.73
CA ARG A 19 -0.54 6.01 -21.93
C ARG A 19 -1.20 6.56 -23.19
N GLU A 20 -2.51 6.35 -23.35
CA GLU A 20 -3.28 6.84 -24.49
C GLU A 20 -3.27 8.37 -24.57
N ARG A 21 -3.50 9.05 -23.43
CA ARG A 21 -3.55 10.52 -23.39
C ARG A 21 -2.20 11.21 -23.50
N SER A 22 -1.14 10.59 -22.97
CA SER A 22 0.22 11.15 -23.03
C SER A 22 0.97 10.77 -24.31
N GLY A 23 0.56 9.70 -24.99
CA GLY A 23 1.33 9.08 -26.07
C GLY A 23 2.54 8.26 -25.61
N ASP A 24 2.86 8.29 -24.31
CA ASP A 24 3.97 7.55 -23.73
C ASP A 24 3.53 6.15 -23.29
N LYS A 25 3.96 5.14 -24.06
CA LYS A 25 3.66 3.72 -23.78
C LYS A 25 4.40 3.15 -22.56
N THR A 26 5.41 3.85 -22.06
CA THR A 26 6.26 3.39 -20.95
C THR A 26 5.67 3.70 -19.57
N VAL A 27 4.69 4.63 -19.49
CA VAL A 27 4.03 5.02 -18.25
C VAL A 27 3.58 3.79 -17.48
N THR A 28 4.06 3.65 -16.24
CA THR A 28 3.74 2.51 -15.37
C THR A 28 3.34 3.00 -13.99
N LEU A 29 2.17 2.57 -13.51
CA LEU A 29 1.62 2.95 -12.20
C LEU A 29 1.91 1.84 -11.18
N PRO A 30 2.83 2.04 -10.23
CA PRO A 30 3.21 1.02 -9.26
C PRO A 30 2.14 0.87 -8.19
N LEU A 31 2.08 -0.32 -7.61
CA LEU A 31 1.25 -0.64 -6.45
C LEU A 31 2.16 -1.14 -5.33
N ALA A 32 2.16 -0.43 -4.20
CA ALA A 32 2.79 -0.91 -2.97
C ALA A 32 1.72 -1.46 -2.03
N ILE A 33 1.91 -2.67 -1.53
CA ILE A 33 0.97 -3.35 -0.64
C ILE A 33 1.66 -3.58 0.70
N MET A 34 1.15 -2.94 1.75
CA MET A 34 1.59 -3.20 3.11
C MET A 34 0.83 -4.39 3.68
N CYS A 35 1.55 -5.47 3.99
CA CYS A 35 0.98 -6.69 4.56
C CYS A 35 1.49 -6.88 6.00
N SER A 36 0.67 -7.48 6.86
CA SER A 36 1.16 -7.96 8.16
C SER A 36 1.87 -9.30 7.97
N GLY A 37 2.59 -9.75 9.00
CA GLY A 37 3.15 -11.11 9.00
C GLY A 37 2.10 -12.21 8.79
N ASP A 38 0.84 -11.95 9.13
CA ASP A 38 -0.24 -12.93 9.03
C ASP A 38 -0.85 -12.96 7.61
N THR A 39 -0.73 -11.86 6.85
CA THR A 39 -1.28 -11.75 5.48
C THR A 39 -0.24 -11.83 4.37
N TYR A 40 1.06 -11.71 4.70
CA TYR A 40 2.13 -11.60 3.72
C TYR A 40 2.21 -12.79 2.77
N GLN A 41 2.29 -14.02 3.30
CA GLN A 41 2.43 -15.22 2.48
C GLN A 41 1.17 -15.47 1.62
N GLY A 42 -0.02 -15.35 2.21
CA GLY A 42 -1.27 -15.50 1.46
C GLY A 42 -1.41 -14.47 0.34
N THR A 43 -0.88 -13.26 0.51
CA THR A 43 -0.87 -12.24 -0.56
C THR A 43 0.08 -12.62 -1.69
N ILE A 44 1.27 -13.15 -1.39
CA ILE A 44 2.21 -13.68 -2.38
C ILE A 44 1.57 -14.80 -3.19
N ASP A 45 0.97 -15.77 -2.50
CA ASP A 45 0.39 -16.95 -3.14
C ASP A 45 -0.76 -16.54 -4.07
N LEU A 46 -1.65 -15.65 -3.61
CA LEU A 46 -2.75 -15.10 -4.41
C LEU A 46 -2.26 -14.36 -5.66
N LEU A 47 -1.23 -13.52 -5.53
CA LEU A 47 -0.64 -12.81 -6.67
C LEU A 47 -0.01 -13.79 -7.67
N LYS A 48 0.70 -14.80 -7.18
CA LYS A 48 1.35 -15.82 -8.02
C LYS A 48 0.32 -16.68 -8.76
N GLU A 49 -0.72 -17.15 -8.06
CA GLU A 49 -1.80 -17.96 -8.63
C GLU A 49 -2.49 -17.25 -9.81
N HIS A 50 -2.65 -15.93 -9.71
CA HIS A 50 -3.35 -15.12 -10.70
C HIS A 50 -2.44 -14.30 -11.61
N ASN A 51 -1.15 -14.63 -11.71
CA ASN A 51 -0.17 -13.92 -12.56
C ASN A 51 -0.21 -12.39 -12.37
N ASN A 52 -0.13 -11.95 -11.11
CA ASN A 52 -0.21 -10.55 -10.67
C ASN A 52 -1.46 -9.80 -11.17
N PHE A 53 -2.55 -10.51 -11.49
CA PHE A 53 -3.75 -9.95 -12.10
C PHE A 53 -3.48 -9.10 -13.35
N GLY A 54 -2.43 -9.45 -14.11
CA GLY A 54 -2.00 -8.74 -15.32
C GLY A 54 -1.08 -7.54 -15.08
N MET A 55 -0.69 -7.25 -13.83
CA MET A 55 0.35 -6.24 -13.56
C MET A 55 1.73 -6.78 -13.98
N ALA A 56 2.57 -5.89 -14.51
CA ALA A 56 3.90 -6.26 -14.99
C ALA A 56 4.82 -6.71 -13.84
N GLU A 57 5.85 -7.47 -14.18
CA GLU A 57 6.90 -7.81 -13.21
C GLU A 57 7.53 -6.54 -12.61
N GLY A 58 7.71 -6.52 -11.28
CA GLY A 58 8.21 -5.36 -10.55
C GLY A 58 7.21 -4.20 -10.39
N GLN A 59 6.01 -4.29 -10.95
CA GLN A 59 4.98 -3.24 -10.80
C GLN A 59 4.30 -3.28 -9.41
N ILE A 60 4.27 -4.46 -8.78
CA ILE A 60 3.76 -4.65 -7.40
C ILE A 60 4.94 -4.81 -6.45
N THR A 61 4.93 -4.08 -5.33
CA THR A 61 5.91 -4.21 -4.25
C THR A 61 5.18 -4.54 -2.94
N LEU A 62 5.52 -5.67 -2.32
CA LEU A 62 5.02 -6.04 -1.00
C LEU A 62 5.96 -5.50 0.08
N MET A 63 5.38 -4.85 1.09
CA MET A 63 6.10 -4.34 2.25
C MET A 63 5.59 -5.05 3.50
N LEU A 64 6.47 -5.77 4.20
CA LEU A 64 6.11 -6.46 5.42
C LEU A 64 6.12 -5.49 6.60
N GLN A 65 4.97 -5.37 7.27
CA GLN A 65 4.81 -4.54 8.45
C GLN A 65 5.47 -5.19 9.67
N ASP A 66 6.23 -4.39 10.42
CA ASP A 66 6.78 -4.80 11.70
C ASP A 66 5.68 -4.90 12.77
N LYS A 67 5.91 -5.75 13.77
CA LYS A 67 5.06 -5.81 14.96
C LYS A 67 5.70 -5.01 16.10
N VAL A 68 4.89 -4.49 17.02
CA VAL A 68 5.32 -3.80 18.24
C VAL A 68 4.81 -4.51 19.49
N PRO A 69 5.50 -4.38 20.63
CA PRO A 69 5.02 -4.92 21.90
C PRO A 69 3.63 -4.38 22.26
N GLY A 70 2.72 -5.28 22.62
CA GLY A 70 1.40 -4.93 23.14
C GLY A 70 1.48 -4.56 24.62
N PHE A 71 0.73 -3.53 25.03
CA PHE A 71 0.50 -3.25 26.45
C PHE A 71 -0.77 -3.97 26.93
N ILE A 72 -0.71 -4.57 28.11
CA ILE A 72 -1.85 -5.28 28.71
C ILE A 72 -2.64 -4.42 29.70
N ASN A 73 -2.14 -3.23 30.04
CA ASN A 73 -2.80 -2.30 30.94
C ASN A 73 -2.34 -0.86 30.71
N SER A 74 -3.03 0.08 31.35
CA SER A 74 -2.77 1.52 31.27
C SER A 74 -1.47 1.98 31.94
N SER A 75 -0.83 1.14 32.75
CA SER A 75 0.48 1.44 33.33
C SER A 75 1.65 1.10 32.39
N GLY A 76 1.37 0.65 31.15
CA GLY A 76 2.39 0.38 30.13
C GLY A 76 3.08 -0.96 30.30
N LYS A 77 2.49 -1.91 31.04
CA LYS A 77 3.07 -3.25 31.16
C LYS A 77 3.02 -3.98 29.82
N ILE A 78 4.17 -4.46 29.35
CA ILE A 78 4.27 -5.29 28.15
C ILE A 78 3.62 -6.66 28.40
N GLY A 79 2.77 -7.08 27.47
CA GLY A 79 2.24 -8.45 27.43
C GLY A 79 3.32 -9.44 27.04
N VAL A 80 3.31 -10.61 27.66
CA VAL A 80 4.20 -11.73 27.33
C VAL A 80 3.35 -12.96 27.06
N LYS A 81 3.85 -13.87 26.24
CA LYS A 81 3.08 -15.07 25.90
C LYS A 81 2.82 -15.91 27.14
N LYS A 82 1.65 -16.57 27.16
CA LYS A 82 1.23 -17.42 28.28
C LYS A 82 2.15 -18.62 28.51
N ASP A 83 2.72 -19.15 27.43
CA ASP A 83 3.62 -20.31 27.41
C ASP A 83 5.11 -19.94 27.55
N ASP A 84 5.49 -18.69 27.28
CA ASP A 84 6.86 -18.21 27.45
C ASP A 84 6.91 -16.75 27.92
N ARG A 85 7.29 -16.56 29.19
CA ARG A 85 7.42 -15.24 29.84
C ARG A 85 8.55 -14.37 29.27
N TRP A 86 9.46 -14.92 28.46
CA TRP A 86 10.56 -14.20 27.84
C TRP A 86 10.23 -13.69 26.43
N VAL A 87 9.06 -14.03 25.90
CA VAL A 87 8.60 -13.60 24.59
C VAL A 87 7.47 -12.60 24.74
N ALA A 88 7.68 -11.38 24.26
CA ALA A 88 6.64 -10.34 24.24
C ALA A 88 5.49 -10.72 23.29
N GLU A 89 4.27 -10.39 23.68
CA GLU A 89 3.13 -10.39 22.78
C GLU A 89 3.23 -9.18 21.85
N MET A 90 3.16 -9.44 20.56
CA MET A 90 3.38 -8.45 19.51
C MET A 90 2.09 -8.19 18.75
N LYS A 91 1.80 -6.92 18.45
CA LYS A 91 0.66 -6.50 17.62
C LYS A 91 1.14 -5.69 16.41
N PRO A 92 0.36 -5.60 15.32
CA PRO A 92 0.69 -4.69 14.22
C PRO A 92 0.80 -3.24 14.69
N HIS A 93 1.72 -2.47 14.11
CA HIS A 93 2.00 -1.06 14.46
C HIS A 93 0.88 -0.08 14.00
N GLY A 94 -0.16 -0.58 13.32
CA GLY A 94 -1.24 0.23 12.74
C GLY A 94 -0.88 0.84 11.39
N HIS A 95 -1.82 1.51 10.73
CA HIS A 95 -1.65 1.90 9.31
C HIS A 95 -0.60 3.00 9.09
N GLY A 96 -0.23 3.78 10.13
CA GLY A 96 0.79 4.83 10.03
C GLY A 96 2.20 4.31 9.76
N ASP A 97 2.45 3.02 9.99
CA ASP A 97 3.75 2.39 9.74
C ASP A 97 4.15 2.38 8.26
N VAL A 98 3.18 2.63 7.35
CA VAL A 98 3.45 2.76 5.92
C VAL A 98 4.56 3.77 5.61
N HIS A 99 4.64 4.88 6.35
CA HIS A 99 5.68 5.89 6.14
C HIS A 99 7.08 5.35 6.51
N THR A 100 7.17 4.66 7.65
CA THR A 100 8.40 3.99 8.09
C THR A 100 8.81 2.90 7.10
N LEU A 101 7.86 2.12 6.60
CA LEU A 101 8.12 1.05 5.62
C LEU A 101 8.61 1.62 4.28
N LEU A 102 8.00 2.69 3.78
CA LEU A 102 8.45 3.36 2.56
C LEU A 102 9.91 3.83 2.66
N LEU A 103 10.34 4.29 3.84
CA LEU A 103 11.72 4.64 4.12
C LEU A 103 12.62 3.41 4.24
N LYS A 104 12.28 2.44 5.11
CA LYS A 104 13.09 1.25 5.39
C LYS A 104 13.31 0.37 4.17
N THR A 105 12.32 0.28 3.28
CA THR A 105 12.40 -0.51 2.04
C THR A 105 13.14 0.22 0.91
N GLY A 106 13.48 1.50 1.10
CA GLY A 106 14.04 2.36 0.05
C GLY A 106 13.02 2.73 -1.04
N LEU A 107 11.75 2.34 -0.91
CA LEU A 107 10.74 2.55 -1.94
C LEU A 107 10.43 4.03 -2.17
N ALA A 108 10.42 4.84 -1.10
CA ALA A 108 10.28 6.29 -1.23
C ALA A 108 11.39 6.89 -2.09
N GLN A 109 12.65 6.52 -1.83
CA GLN A 109 13.80 7.01 -2.58
C GLN A 109 13.74 6.56 -4.04
N LYS A 110 13.46 5.28 -4.28
CA LYS A 110 13.28 4.74 -5.63
C LYS A 110 12.23 5.53 -6.42
N TRP A 111 11.08 5.83 -5.81
CA TRP A 111 10.02 6.59 -6.48
C TRP A 111 10.40 8.04 -6.78
N VAL A 112 11.19 8.67 -5.91
CA VAL A 112 11.76 10.00 -6.19
C VAL A 112 12.73 9.94 -7.38
N GLU A 113 13.61 8.94 -7.42
CA GLU A 113 14.56 8.73 -8.53
C GLU A 113 13.84 8.42 -9.86
N GLU A 114 12.70 7.74 -9.81
CA GLU A 114 11.79 7.51 -10.95
C GLU A 114 10.98 8.76 -11.35
N GLY A 115 11.13 9.88 -10.66
CA GLY A 115 10.44 11.14 -10.96
C GLY A 115 8.96 11.16 -10.57
N ARG A 116 8.54 10.29 -9.63
CA ARG A 116 7.15 10.26 -9.14
C ARG A 116 6.90 11.43 -8.19
N THR A 117 5.79 12.12 -8.41
CA THR A 117 5.48 13.38 -7.71
C THR A 117 4.25 13.30 -6.81
N ASN A 118 3.42 12.26 -6.96
CA ASN A 118 2.20 12.09 -6.19
C ASN A 118 2.04 10.64 -5.75
N LEU A 119 1.56 10.46 -4.52
CA LEU A 119 1.25 9.17 -3.92
C LEU A 119 -0.18 9.20 -3.39
N VAL A 120 -0.91 8.09 -3.57
CA VAL A 120 -2.27 7.93 -3.06
C VAL A 120 -2.29 6.76 -2.09
N PHE A 121 -2.68 7.04 -0.85
CA PHE A 121 -2.92 6.02 0.17
C PHE A 121 -4.41 5.68 0.22
N PHE A 122 -4.73 4.39 0.28
CA PHE A 122 -6.10 3.90 0.46
C PHE A 122 -6.09 2.59 1.25
N GLN A 123 -7.24 2.25 1.83
CA GLN A 123 -7.40 1.00 2.59
C GLN A 123 -7.91 -0.12 1.67
N ASP A 124 -7.40 -1.32 1.88
CA ASP A 124 -7.77 -2.52 1.12
C ASP A 124 -9.26 -2.89 1.27
N THR A 125 -9.91 -2.45 2.35
CA THR A 125 -11.34 -2.65 2.59
C THR A 125 -12.26 -1.68 1.83
N ASN A 126 -11.72 -0.65 1.17
CA ASN A 126 -12.53 0.35 0.46
C ASN A 126 -12.36 0.28 -1.06
N ALA A 127 -13.05 -0.67 -1.69
CA ALA A 127 -13.07 -0.83 -3.15
C ALA A 127 -13.58 0.42 -3.91
N LEU A 128 -14.44 1.23 -3.29
CA LEU A 128 -15.05 2.41 -3.91
C LEU A 128 -14.06 3.60 -4.01
N ALA A 129 -12.99 3.60 -3.21
CA ALA A 129 -11.97 4.66 -3.24
C ALA A 129 -11.38 4.87 -4.65
N MET A 130 -11.27 3.80 -5.45
CA MET A 130 -10.75 3.86 -6.83
C MET A 130 -11.50 4.90 -7.69
N ARG A 131 -12.80 5.11 -7.47
CA ARG A 131 -13.62 6.01 -8.28
C ARG A 131 -13.24 7.48 -8.14
N ALA A 132 -12.71 7.86 -6.99
CA ALA A 132 -12.38 9.25 -6.68
C ALA A 132 -10.89 9.57 -6.87
N MET A 133 -10.03 8.58 -7.13
CA MET A 133 -8.57 8.77 -7.16
C MET A 133 -8.11 9.82 -8.18
N CYS A 134 -8.61 9.75 -9.42
CA CYS A 134 -8.24 10.72 -10.45
C CYS A 134 -8.69 12.15 -10.10
N ALA A 135 -9.88 12.30 -9.50
CA ALA A 135 -10.37 13.60 -9.07
C ALA A 135 -9.55 14.15 -7.89
N LEU A 136 -9.24 13.30 -6.89
CA LEU A 136 -8.39 13.63 -5.76
C LEU A 136 -7.00 14.11 -6.22
N LEU A 137 -6.37 13.37 -7.12
CA LEU A 137 -5.07 13.72 -7.71
C LEU A 137 -5.15 15.03 -8.51
N GLY A 138 -6.17 15.17 -9.35
CA GLY A 138 -6.37 16.38 -10.17
C GLY A 138 -6.54 17.64 -9.33
N VAL A 139 -7.34 17.57 -8.25
CA VAL A 139 -7.52 18.68 -7.29
C VAL A 139 -6.20 19.00 -6.60
N SER A 140 -5.51 17.98 -6.08
CA SER A 140 -4.24 18.16 -5.36
C SER A 140 -3.19 18.83 -6.26
N ARG A 141 -3.09 18.40 -7.52
CA ARG A 141 -2.17 18.99 -8.50
C ARG A 141 -2.55 20.41 -8.89
N THR A 142 -3.82 20.66 -9.15
CA THR A 142 -4.31 21.98 -9.59
C THR A 142 -4.20 23.03 -8.48
N LYS A 143 -4.36 22.62 -7.22
CA LYS A 143 -4.27 23.51 -6.06
C LYS A 143 -2.88 23.58 -5.43
N GLY A 144 -1.95 22.71 -5.85
CA GLY A 144 -0.59 22.66 -5.29
C GLY A 144 -0.57 22.19 -3.84
N PHE A 145 -1.37 21.18 -3.48
CA PHE A 145 -1.40 20.64 -2.13
C PHE A 145 -0.28 19.62 -1.90
N ASP A 146 0.41 19.74 -0.76
CA ASP A 146 1.35 18.72 -0.26
C ASP A 146 0.64 17.47 0.25
N MET A 147 -0.57 17.65 0.81
CA MET A 147 -1.42 16.57 1.29
C MET A 147 -2.90 16.93 1.07
N ASN A 148 -3.69 15.95 0.67
CA ASN A 148 -5.14 16.07 0.54
C ASN A 148 -5.81 14.77 0.99
N SER A 149 -6.98 14.89 1.60
CA SER A 149 -7.75 13.76 2.13
C SER A 149 -9.12 13.71 1.47
N LEU A 150 -9.59 12.51 1.16
CA LEU A 150 -10.94 12.28 0.65
C LEU A 150 -11.87 11.92 1.81
N CYS A 151 -12.97 12.66 1.95
CA CYS A 151 -14.10 12.32 2.82
C CYS A 151 -15.33 11.98 1.99
N VAL A 152 -16.24 11.19 2.57
CA VAL A 152 -17.56 10.83 2.01
C VAL A 152 -18.67 11.25 2.96
#